data_AF-A0AAQ0TKI7-F1
#
_entry.id   AF-A0AAQ0TKI7-F1
#
_cell.length_a   1.000
_cell.length_b   1.000
_cell.length_c   1.000
_cell.angle_alpha   90.00
_cell.angle_beta   90.00
_cell.angle_gamma   90.00
#
_symmetry.space_group_name_H-M   'P 1'
#
loop_
_entity.id
_entity.type
_entity.pdbx_description
1 polymer ?
#
loop_
_entity_poly.entity_id
_entity_poly.type
_entity_poly.pdbx_seq_one_letter_code
_entity_poly.pdbx_strand_id
1 'polypeptide(L)'
;GAEDFGDFGLFQNKTNIQNEITTLKSADLMEEVVRRLDLDMNYYIPGRFHDVVAYGSNLPVRVEMPGFAENGSALFRVEVDGAGKVSVSDVKSGDLKSEERVQGAMNDTLMTVVGPMVVVAAEGYKPGEAVELNVVKAPVSATAGGYESRMVIAMSGDKSSVINLTVTDQSTQRAQALLSTLIGVYNEYWIRDKNQIAVSTSNFINERLGVIESELGNVDSDISSYKSQHLIPDVSAASSMYMSQNQQISQQIMDLRNQLKQTLYIKSYLGAASDNEKMLPMNSGVANVDIQSQITDYNNLVLQRNSLLAKSSDKNPLV
;
A
#
# COMPACT_ATOMS: atom_id res chain seq x y z
N GLY A 1 27.09 13.01 -23.47
CA GLY A 1 25.85 13.56 -22.90
C GLY A 1 24.64 12.67 -23.15
N ALA A 2 24.76 11.35 -22.94
CA ALA A 2 23.65 10.40 -22.84
C ALA A 2 23.86 9.42 -21.66
N GLU A 3 24.84 9.71 -20.79
CA GLU A 3 25.11 8.95 -19.56
C GLU A 3 24.44 9.58 -18.32
N ASP A 4 23.86 10.77 -18.46
CA ASP A 4 23.38 11.59 -17.33
C ASP A 4 21.84 11.55 -17.15
N PHE A 5 21.15 10.67 -17.88
CA PHE A 5 19.70 10.44 -17.75
C PHE A 5 19.36 9.05 -17.18
N GLY A 6 20.37 8.28 -16.76
CA GLY A 6 20.20 6.99 -16.08
C GLY A 6 19.93 7.11 -14.56
N ASP A 7 19.96 8.32 -14.01
CA ASP A 7 19.88 8.60 -12.57
C ASP A 7 18.45 8.83 -12.04
N PHE A 8 17.42 8.64 -12.88
CA PHE A 8 16.04 8.54 -12.38
C PHE A 8 15.81 7.15 -11.76
N GLY A 9 16.22 7.04 -10.50
CA GLY A 9 16.21 5.86 -9.64
C GLY A 9 14.82 5.31 -9.31
N LEU A 10 14.10 4.80 -10.33
CA LEU A 10 12.86 4.09 -10.11
C LEU A 10 12.95 2.57 -10.34
N PHE A 11 13.92 2.02 -11.08
CA PHE A 11 13.95 0.56 -11.34
C PHE A 11 15.32 -0.11 -11.57
N GLN A 12 16.45 0.52 -11.27
CA GLN A 12 17.75 -0.17 -11.37
C GLN A 12 18.32 -0.53 -10.01
N ASN A 13 17.92 -1.69 -9.49
CA ASN A 13 18.78 -2.48 -8.58
C ASN A 13 20.00 -2.97 -9.38
N LYS A 14 20.93 -2.07 -9.72
CA LYS A 14 22.30 -2.50 -10.04
C LYS A 14 22.94 -2.88 -8.71
N THR A 15 22.69 -4.12 -8.31
CA THR A 15 23.44 -4.77 -7.26
C THR A 15 24.93 -4.62 -7.58
N ASN A 16 25.62 -3.79 -6.82
CA ASN A 16 27.07 -3.68 -6.92
C ASN A 16 27.65 -4.96 -6.32
N ILE A 17 28.39 -5.74 -7.11
CA ILE A 17 29.00 -7.00 -6.66
C ILE A 17 29.89 -6.76 -5.44
N GLN A 18 30.54 -5.59 -5.35
CA GLN A 18 31.34 -5.21 -4.19
C GLN A 18 30.50 -5.08 -2.91
N ASN A 19 29.26 -4.62 -3.04
CA ASN A 19 28.33 -4.57 -1.90
C ASN A 19 27.97 -5.99 -1.48
N GLU A 20 27.67 -6.91 -2.42
CA GLU A 20 27.33 -8.29 -2.05
C GLU A 20 28.50 -9.06 -1.43
N ILE A 21 29.73 -8.80 -1.87
CA ILE A 21 30.93 -9.31 -1.23
C ILE A 21 31.02 -8.81 0.22
N THR A 22 30.70 -7.54 0.45
CA THR A 22 30.68 -6.95 1.80
C THR A 22 29.58 -7.56 2.66
N THR A 23 28.38 -7.74 2.10
CA THR A 23 27.26 -8.40 2.77
C THR A 23 27.63 -9.82 3.16
N LEU A 24 28.13 -10.64 2.23
CA LEU A 24 28.54 -12.03 2.48
C LEU A 24 29.67 -12.16 3.52
N LYS A 25 30.46 -11.09 3.72
CA LYS A 25 31.53 -11.04 4.74
C LYS A 25 31.07 -10.39 6.05
N SER A 26 29.78 -10.11 6.23
CA SER A 26 29.29 -9.47 7.45
C SER A 26 29.27 -10.43 8.64
N ALA A 27 29.56 -9.87 9.82
CA ALA A 27 29.57 -10.60 11.08
C ALA A 27 28.21 -11.17 11.42
N ASP A 28 27.14 -10.40 11.18
CA ASP A 28 25.78 -10.82 11.48
C ASP A 28 25.37 -12.08 10.70
N LEU A 29 25.72 -12.16 9.41
CA LEU A 29 25.46 -13.38 8.62
C LEU A 29 26.33 -14.54 9.09
N MET A 30 27.60 -14.29 9.43
CA MET A 30 28.48 -15.34 9.90
C MET A 30 28.09 -15.87 11.29
N GLU A 31 27.63 -15.02 12.20
CA GLU A 31 27.09 -15.43 13.50
C GLU A 31 25.84 -16.30 13.35
N GLU A 32 24.94 -15.95 12.42
CA GLU A 32 23.79 -16.78 12.09
C GLU A 32 24.21 -18.16 11.56
N VAL A 33 25.23 -18.22 10.69
CA VAL A 33 25.79 -19.49 10.20
C VAL A 33 26.40 -20.31 11.34
N VAL A 34 27.17 -19.69 12.22
CA VAL A 34 27.76 -20.34 13.39
C VAL A 34 26.68 -20.93 14.28
N ARG A 35 25.60 -20.18 14.55
CA ARG A 35 24.46 -20.66 15.35
C ARG A 35 23.72 -21.82 14.69
N ARG A 36 23.44 -21.77 13.39
CA ARG A 36 22.71 -22.84 12.69
C ARG A 36 23.46 -24.16 12.63
N LEU A 37 24.79 -24.10 12.65
CA LEU A 37 25.67 -25.26 12.52
C LEU A 37 26.33 -25.67 13.84
N ASP A 38 25.98 -25.02 14.97
CA ASP A 38 26.59 -25.21 16.28
C ASP A 38 28.14 -25.14 16.24
N LEU A 39 28.72 -24.27 15.40
CA LEU A 39 30.18 -24.23 15.17
C LEU A 39 30.97 -23.67 16.35
N ASP A 40 30.28 -23.05 17.30
CA ASP A 40 30.81 -22.61 18.56
C ASP A 40 31.15 -23.78 19.50
N MET A 41 30.62 -24.98 19.23
CA MET A 41 30.97 -26.23 19.88
C MET A 41 32.00 -27.01 19.05
N ASN A 42 33.24 -27.08 19.54
CA ASN A 42 34.34 -27.76 18.87
C ASN A 42 34.71 -29.05 19.60
N TYR A 43 34.82 -30.14 18.83
CA TYR A 43 35.09 -31.48 19.36
C TYR A 43 36.38 -32.02 18.79
N TYR A 44 37.18 -32.62 19.67
CA TYR A 44 38.51 -33.11 19.36
C TYR A 44 38.68 -34.52 19.93
N ILE A 45 38.96 -35.50 19.05
CA ILE A 45 39.33 -36.86 19.44
C ILE A 45 40.83 -36.83 19.78
N PRO A 46 41.24 -37.22 21.00
CA PRO A 46 42.65 -37.29 21.37
C PRO A 46 43.42 -38.21 20.42
N GLY A 47 44.49 -37.67 19.82
CA GLY A 47 45.34 -38.41 18.90
C GLY A 47 46.74 -38.66 19.45
N ARG A 48 47.53 -39.48 18.75
CA ARG A 48 48.90 -39.81 19.19
C ARG A 48 49.88 -38.64 19.08
N PHE A 49 49.68 -37.75 18.11
CA PHE A 49 50.58 -36.63 17.82
C PHE A 49 49.88 -35.28 17.86
N HIS A 50 48.62 -35.23 17.41
CA HIS A 50 47.75 -34.08 17.53
C HIS A 50 46.31 -34.60 17.65
N ASP A 51 45.44 -33.77 18.22
CA ASP A 51 44.02 -34.08 18.28
C ASP A 51 43.38 -33.96 16.89
N VAL A 52 42.34 -34.75 16.65
CA VAL A 52 41.61 -34.80 15.38
C VAL A 52 40.25 -34.16 15.57
N VAL A 53 39.89 -33.21 14.69
CA VAL A 53 38.57 -32.58 14.71
C VAL A 53 37.48 -33.60 14.41
N ALA A 54 36.47 -33.64 15.27
CA ALA A 54 35.25 -34.40 15.09
C ALA A 54 34.09 -33.47 14.68
N TYR A 55 33.50 -33.72 13.52
CA TYR A 55 32.38 -32.95 12.96
C TYR A 55 31.61 -33.78 11.92
N GLY A 56 30.27 -33.72 11.96
CA GLY A 56 29.42 -34.45 11.02
C GLY A 56 29.57 -35.96 11.19
N SER A 57 29.90 -36.67 10.12
CA SER A 57 29.88 -38.14 10.10
C SER A 57 30.87 -38.82 11.05
N ASN A 58 31.91 -38.11 11.52
CA ASN A 58 32.89 -38.65 12.47
C ASN A 58 32.71 -38.12 13.89
N LEU A 59 31.64 -37.34 14.16
CA LEU A 59 31.29 -36.88 15.50
C LEU A 59 30.43 -37.94 16.20
N PRO A 60 30.92 -38.61 17.25
CA PRO A 60 30.15 -39.65 17.92
C PRO A 60 29.09 -39.11 18.87
N VAL A 61 29.37 -38.03 19.59
CA VAL A 61 28.39 -37.41 20.50
C VAL A 61 28.47 -35.89 20.42
N ARG A 62 27.33 -35.24 20.61
CA ARG A 62 27.21 -33.78 20.75
C ARG A 62 26.87 -33.43 22.19
N VAL A 63 27.32 -32.28 22.66
CA VAL A 63 26.94 -31.74 23.97
C VAL A 63 26.06 -30.52 23.78
N GLU A 64 24.93 -30.51 24.46
CA GLU A 64 24.04 -29.37 24.58
C GLU A 64 24.23 -28.75 25.98
N MET A 65 24.28 -27.43 26.05
CA MET A 65 24.50 -26.69 27.31
C MET A 65 23.33 -25.71 27.57
N PRO A 66 22.15 -26.19 27.99
CA PRO A 66 20.98 -25.34 28.17
C PRO A 66 21.24 -24.20 29.16
N GLY A 67 20.93 -22.96 28.75
CA GLY A 67 21.11 -21.79 29.60
C GLY A 67 22.55 -21.33 29.80
N PHE A 68 23.53 -21.99 29.16
CA PHE A 68 24.90 -21.47 29.11
C PHE A 68 24.96 -20.24 28.18
N ALA A 69 25.78 -19.26 28.54
CA ALA A 69 25.87 -18.02 27.79
C ALA A 69 26.40 -18.26 26.37
N GLU A 70 25.73 -17.70 25.37
CA GLU A 70 26.08 -17.84 23.95
C GLU A 70 27.52 -17.36 23.66
N ASN A 71 27.90 -16.22 24.22
CA ASN A 71 29.26 -15.68 24.16
C ASN A 71 30.15 -16.13 25.34
N GLY A 72 29.73 -17.16 26.08
CA GLY A 72 30.54 -17.82 27.08
C GLY A 72 31.59 -18.74 26.45
N SER A 73 32.60 -19.11 27.23
CA SER A 73 33.61 -20.07 26.82
C SER A 73 33.76 -21.17 27.86
N ALA A 74 33.90 -22.41 27.42
CA ALA A 74 34.13 -23.55 28.30
C ALA A 74 35.02 -24.61 27.63
N LEU A 75 35.78 -25.32 28.44
CA LEU A 75 36.55 -26.51 28.06
C LEU A 75 36.15 -27.64 29.00
N PHE A 76 35.95 -28.85 28.48
CA PHE A 76 35.69 -30.03 29.29
C PHE A 76 36.01 -31.31 28.50
N ARG A 77 36.12 -32.43 29.21
CA ARG A 77 36.26 -33.76 28.61
C ARG A 77 34.94 -34.52 28.70
N VAL A 78 34.60 -35.23 27.64
CA VAL A 78 33.45 -36.13 27.55
C VAL A 78 33.96 -37.53 27.25
N GLU A 79 33.55 -38.49 28.07
CA GLU A 79 33.81 -39.91 27.86
C GLU A 79 32.50 -40.69 27.87
N VAL A 80 32.33 -41.60 26.89
CA VAL A 80 31.22 -42.55 26.84
C VAL A 80 31.79 -43.97 26.84
N ASP A 81 31.39 -44.80 27.80
CA ASP A 81 31.84 -46.19 27.85
C ASP A 81 31.05 -47.10 26.91
N GLY A 82 31.51 -48.34 26.73
CA GLY A 82 30.84 -49.33 25.87
C GLY A 82 29.43 -49.74 26.34
N ALA A 83 29.04 -49.40 27.57
CA ALA A 83 27.69 -49.61 28.08
C ALA A 83 26.78 -48.37 27.87
N GLY A 84 27.30 -47.29 27.29
CA GLY A 84 26.58 -46.05 27.05
C GLY A 84 26.52 -45.10 28.26
N LYS A 85 27.34 -45.35 29.29
CA LYS A 85 27.46 -44.45 30.44
C LYS A 85 28.31 -43.25 30.04
N VAL A 86 27.77 -42.07 30.29
CA VAL A 86 28.42 -40.79 29.97
C VAL A 86 29.11 -40.27 31.22
N SER A 87 30.26 -39.65 31.02
CA SER A 87 30.96 -38.90 32.04
C SER A 87 31.54 -37.60 31.49
N VAL A 88 31.37 -36.52 32.25
CA VAL A 88 31.93 -35.20 31.97
C VAL A 88 32.90 -34.84 33.09
N SER A 89 34.10 -34.42 32.74
CA SER A 89 35.15 -34.02 33.69
C SER A 89 35.96 -32.83 33.18
N ASP A 90 36.89 -32.36 34.00
CA ASP A 90 37.86 -31.31 33.66
C ASP A 90 37.22 -30.01 33.15
N VAL A 91 36.06 -29.66 33.71
CA VAL A 91 35.25 -28.53 33.30
C VAL A 91 35.91 -27.22 33.73
N LYS A 92 36.14 -26.32 32.77
CA LYS A 92 36.75 -25.00 32.98
C LYS A 92 35.99 -23.94 32.20
N SER A 93 35.62 -22.84 32.85
CA SER A 93 34.97 -21.67 32.24
C SER A 93 35.31 -20.42 33.04
N GLY A 94 36.19 -19.56 32.51
CA GLY A 94 36.72 -18.41 33.25
C GLY A 94 37.40 -18.84 34.56
N ASP A 95 36.90 -18.34 35.69
CA ASP A 95 37.41 -18.68 37.03
C ASP A 95 36.84 -20.00 37.58
N LEU A 96 35.77 -20.52 36.99
CA LEU A 96 35.18 -21.80 37.39
C LEU A 96 36.02 -22.95 36.86
N LYS A 97 36.49 -23.82 37.75
CA LYS A 97 37.24 -25.03 37.41
C LYS A 97 36.81 -26.17 38.32
N SER A 98 36.56 -27.33 37.73
CA SER A 98 36.28 -28.57 38.45
C SER A 98 36.88 -29.77 37.73
N GLU A 99 37.58 -30.61 38.49
CA GLU A 99 38.07 -31.92 38.03
C GLU A 99 37.08 -33.04 38.41
N GLU A 100 35.97 -32.71 39.07
CA GLU A 100 34.97 -33.70 39.45
C GLU A 100 34.35 -34.36 38.22
N ARG A 101 34.18 -35.68 38.32
CA ARG A 101 33.59 -36.48 37.25
C ARG A 101 32.09 -36.64 37.49
N VAL A 102 31.29 -35.90 36.73
CA VAL A 102 29.84 -36.02 36.72
C VAL A 102 29.44 -37.14 35.77
N GLN A 103 28.57 -38.05 36.20
CA GLN A 103 28.22 -39.25 35.45
C GLN A 103 26.71 -39.40 35.32
N GLY A 104 26.27 -39.96 34.19
CA GLY A 104 24.87 -40.28 33.95
C GLY A 104 24.70 -41.11 32.67
N ALA A 105 23.48 -41.16 32.16
CA ALA A 105 23.19 -41.85 30.90
C ALA A 105 23.22 -40.88 29.70
N MET A 106 23.32 -41.41 28.49
CA MET A 106 23.12 -40.62 27.28
C MET A 106 21.70 -40.03 27.25
N ASN A 107 21.57 -38.79 26.80
CA ASN A 107 20.34 -37.96 26.85
C ASN A 107 19.87 -37.61 28.28
N ASP A 108 20.66 -37.87 29.32
CA ASP A 108 20.39 -37.42 30.68
C ASP A 108 20.98 -36.02 30.93
N THR A 109 20.42 -35.30 31.90
CA THR A 109 20.90 -33.98 32.31
C THR A 109 21.99 -34.11 33.38
N LEU A 110 23.21 -33.77 33.01
CA LEU A 110 24.37 -33.76 33.91
C LEU A 110 24.55 -32.36 34.50
N MET A 111 24.37 -32.23 35.81
CA MET A 111 24.59 -30.96 36.51
C MET A 111 26.09 -30.76 36.78
N THR A 112 26.70 -29.81 36.06
CA THR A 112 28.12 -29.45 36.22
C THR A 112 28.29 -28.10 36.89
N VAL A 113 29.53 -27.72 37.20
CA VAL A 113 29.85 -26.41 37.80
C VAL A 113 29.53 -25.22 36.89
N VAL A 114 29.32 -25.44 35.59
CA VAL A 114 28.94 -24.38 34.64
C VAL A 114 27.48 -24.45 34.22
N GLY A 115 26.69 -25.34 34.85
CA GLY A 115 25.28 -25.55 34.55
C GLY A 115 24.96 -26.94 34.00
N PRO A 116 23.71 -27.15 33.53
CA PRO A 116 23.28 -28.42 32.96
C PRO A 116 23.98 -28.67 31.62
N MET A 117 24.41 -29.92 31.40
CA MET A 117 24.90 -30.42 30.12
C MET A 117 24.13 -31.68 29.75
N VAL A 118 23.81 -31.85 28.47
CA VAL A 118 23.17 -33.06 27.94
C VAL A 118 24.05 -33.60 26.83
N VAL A 119 24.47 -34.86 26.95
CA VAL A 119 25.26 -35.54 25.92
C VAL A 119 24.31 -36.40 25.09
N VAL A 120 24.26 -36.12 23.79
CA VAL A 120 23.37 -36.79 22.83
C VAL A 120 24.19 -37.53 21.77
N ALA A 121 23.67 -38.66 21.28
CA ALA A 121 24.29 -39.35 20.15
C ALA A 121 24.28 -38.45 18.90
N ALA A 122 25.41 -38.45 18.20
CA ALA A 122 25.54 -37.82 16.89
C ALA A 122 25.69 -38.88 15.79
N GLU A 123 25.83 -38.46 14.53
CA GLU A 123 25.85 -39.35 13.37
C GLU A 123 26.95 -40.42 13.43
N GLY A 124 28.11 -40.09 14.02
CA GLY A 124 29.22 -41.02 14.19
C GLY A 124 29.08 -41.97 15.38
N TYR A 125 27.98 -41.93 16.14
CA TYR A 125 27.82 -42.76 17.34
C TYR A 125 27.71 -44.24 16.97
N LYS A 126 28.52 -45.09 17.60
CA LYS A 126 28.46 -46.54 17.45
C LYS A 126 28.26 -47.19 18.82
N PRO A 127 27.11 -47.84 19.07
CA PRO A 127 26.87 -48.54 20.33
C PRO A 127 27.97 -49.58 20.61
N GLY A 128 28.50 -49.58 21.83
CA GLY A 128 29.56 -50.50 22.25
C GLY A 128 30.99 -49.99 22.03
N GLU A 129 31.21 -48.94 21.25
CA GLU A 129 32.52 -48.30 21.12
C GLU A 129 32.69 -47.22 22.20
N ALA A 130 33.84 -47.24 22.89
CA ALA A 130 34.20 -46.20 23.83
C ALA A 130 34.58 -44.92 23.08
N VAL A 131 34.13 -43.78 23.59
CA VAL A 131 34.34 -42.46 23.02
C VAL A 131 35.06 -41.60 24.04
N GLU A 132 36.08 -40.86 23.60
CA GLU A 132 36.73 -39.81 24.37
C GLU A 132 36.84 -38.56 23.50
N LEU A 133 36.35 -37.43 24.00
CA LEU A 133 36.38 -36.14 23.32
C LEU A 133 36.83 -35.03 24.27
N ASN A 134 37.75 -34.19 23.80
CA ASN A 134 37.97 -32.87 24.36
C ASN A 134 37.00 -31.89 23.67
N VAL A 135 36.20 -31.17 24.45
CA VAL A 135 35.18 -30.26 23.95
C VAL A 135 35.53 -28.83 24.32
N VAL A 136 35.45 -27.94 23.35
CA VAL A 136 35.69 -26.49 23.50
C VAL A 136 34.46 -25.75 23.01
N LYS A 137 33.74 -25.12 23.94
CA LYS A 137 32.75 -24.08 23.66
C LYS A 137 33.48 -22.75 23.51
N ALA A 138 33.39 -22.13 22.35
CA ALA A 138 33.89 -20.78 22.09
C ALA A 138 32.73 -19.78 22.05
N PRO A 139 32.97 -18.47 22.26
CA PRO A 139 31.95 -17.45 22.01
C PRO A 139 31.51 -17.46 20.54
N VAL A 140 30.22 -17.29 20.27
CA VAL A 140 29.68 -17.26 18.89
C VAL A 140 30.33 -16.14 18.08
N SER A 141 30.41 -14.93 18.64
CA SER A 141 31.05 -13.78 18.00
C SER A 141 32.54 -14.02 17.66
N ALA A 142 33.29 -14.63 18.58
CA ALA A 142 34.70 -14.97 18.35
C ALA A 142 34.84 -16.06 17.27
N THR A 143 33.94 -17.04 17.27
CA THR A 143 33.91 -18.11 16.25
C THR A 143 33.61 -17.53 14.87
N ALA A 144 32.63 -16.62 14.78
CA ALA A 144 32.25 -15.93 13.55
C ALA A 144 33.43 -15.11 13.00
N GLY A 145 34.05 -14.24 13.81
CA GLY A 145 35.24 -13.49 13.40
C GLY A 145 36.42 -14.39 13.01
N GLY A 146 36.55 -15.55 13.65
CA GLY A 146 37.50 -16.58 13.26
C GLY A 146 37.27 -17.11 11.85
N TYR A 147 36.03 -17.43 11.48
CA TYR A 147 35.70 -17.87 10.11
C TYR A 147 35.79 -16.74 9.09
N GLU A 148 35.39 -15.52 9.43
CA GLU A 148 35.57 -14.34 8.57
C GLU A 148 37.02 -14.13 8.17
N SER A 149 37.95 -14.31 9.13
CA SER A 149 39.39 -14.16 8.88
C SER A 149 39.95 -15.24 7.95
N ARG A 150 39.37 -16.45 7.98
CA ARG A 150 39.78 -17.61 7.16
C ARG A 150 39.04 -17.70 5.83
N MET A 151 38.03 -16.85 5.63
CA MET A 151 37.19 -16.84 4.44
C MET A 151 37.68 -15.77 3.46
N VAL A 152 37.86 -16.19 2.22
CA VAL A 152 38.21 -15.31 1.10
C VAL A 152 37.05 -15.29 0.14
N ILE A 153 36.51 -14.09 -0.07
CA ILE A 153 35.45 -13.80 -1.03
C ILE A 153 36.04 -12.89 -2.09
N ALA A 154 36.12 -13.37 -3.32
CA ALA A 154 36.72 -12.63 -4.42
C ALA A 154 35.91 -12.78 -5.71
N MET A 155 35.91 -11.75 -6.55
CA MET A 155 35.39 -11.88 -7.90
C MET A 155 36.31 -12.78 -8.73
N SER A 156 35.72 -13.56 -9.65
CA SER A 156 36.50 -14.39 -10.59
C SER A 156 37.29 -13.55 -11.62
N GLY A 157 37.09 -12.24 -11.65
CA GLY A 157 37.82 -11.24 -12.42
C GLY A 157 37.20 -9.85 -12.26
N ASP A 158 37.93 -8.78 -12.58
CA ASP A 158 37.55 -7.38 -12.29
C ASP A 158 36.21 -6.91 -12.90
N LYS A 159 35.67 -7.65 -13.87
CA LYS A 159 34.36 -7.40 -14.50
C LYS A 159 33.44 -8.61 -14.48
N SER A 160 33.74 -9.62 -13.66
CA SER A 160 32.97 -10.85 -13.57
C SER A 160 31.80 -10.70 -12.59
N SER A 161 30.64 -11.26 -12.93
CA SER A 161 29.51 -11.43 -12.01
C SER A 161 29.62 -12.69 -11.13
N VAL A 162 30.70 -13.46 -11.27
CA VAL A 162 30.92 -14.70 -10.53
C VAL A 162 31.78 -14.45 -9.29
N ILE A 163 31.27 -14.81 -8.12
CA ILE A 163 31.96 -14.73 -6.83
C ILE A 163 32.51 -16.12 -6.48
N ASN A 164 33.79 -16.17 -6.14
CA ASN A 164 34.44 -17.34 -5.56
C ASN A 164 34.47 -17.21 -4.03
N LEU A 165 33.97 -18.24 -3.36
CA LEU A 165 34.00 -18.38 -1.91
C LEU A 165 34.99 -19.48 -1.54
N THR A 166 36.01 -19.12 -0.75
CA THR A 166 37.03 -20.05 -0.28
C THR A 166 37.12 -19.98 1.24
N VAL A 167 37.12 -21.13 1.91
CA VAL A 167 37.32 -21.23 3.36
C VAL A 167 38.38 -22.29 3.66
N THR A 168 39.25 -22.01 4.63
CA THR A 168 40.25 -22.97 5.12
C THR A 168 39.78 -23.57 6.45
N ASP A 169 39.67 -24.90 6.52
CA ASP A 169 39.26 -25.63 7.72
C ASP A 169 39.98 -26.99 7.82
N GLN A 170 39.98 -27.57 9.02
CA GLN A 170 40.53 -28.91 9.29
C GLN A 170 39.57 -30.04 8.88
N SER A 171 38.26 -29.76 8.78
CA SER A 171 37.23 -30.69 8.33
C SER A 171 36.62 -30.23 7.02
N THR A 172 36.77 -31.04 5.96
CA THR A 172 36.16 -30.77 4.64
C THR A 172 34.64 -30.72 4.73
N GLN A 173 34.01 -31.57 5.55
CA GLN A 173 32.56 -31.56 5.75
C GLN A 173 32.10 -30.26 6.41
N ARG A 174 32.85 -29.78 7.40
CA ARG A 174 32.56 -28.51 8.09
C ARG A 174 32.71 -27.31 7.16
N ALA A 175 33.77 -27.28 6.36
CA ALA A 175 33.96 -26.24 5.33
C ALA A 175 32.80 -26.22 4.33
N GLN A 176 32.38 -27.37 3.84
CA GLN A 176 31.25 -27.48 2.91
C GLN A 176 29.94 -27.03 3.55
N ALA A 177 29.65 -27.48 4.77
CA ALA A 177 28.44 -27.11 5.51
C ALA A 177 28.39 -25.59 5.75
N LEU A 178 29.53 -24.98 6.13
CA LEU A 178 29.64 -23.55 6.32
C LEU A 178 29.33 -22.78 5.03
N LEU A 179 29.98 -23.13 3.91
CA LEU A 179 29.74 -22.45 2.63
C LEU A 179 28.28 -22.59 2.16
N SER A 180 27.72 -23.81 2.26
CA SER A 180 26.32 -24.06 1.87
C SER A 180 25.34 -23.28 2.74
N THR A 181 25.59 -23.21 4.05
CA THR A 181 24.71 -22.52 4.99
C THR A 181 24.83 -21.01 4.83
N LEU A 182 26.03 -20.47 4.60
CA LEU A 182 26.25 -19.06 4.32
C LEU A 182 25.45 -18.59 3.10
N ILE A 183 25.46 -19.38 2.02
CA ILE A 183 24.66 -19.09 0.82
C ILE A 183 23.16 -19.10 1.16
N GLY A 184 22.71 -20.09 1.94
CA GLY A 184 21.31 -20.18 2.38
C GLY A 184 20.87 -18.96 3.20
N VAL A 185 21.64 -18.62 4.24
CA VAL A 185 21.37 -17.49 5.14
C VAL A 185 21.38 -16.17 4.36
N TYR A 186 22.34 -15.96 3.45
CA TYR A 186 22.37 -14.79 2.58
C TYR A 186 21.12 -14.69 1.70
N ASN A 187 20.69 -15.79 1.06
CA ASN A 187 19.49 -15.79 0.22
C ASN A 187 18.22 -15.47 1.02
N GLU A 188 18.10 -16.01 2.23
CA GLU A 188 16.99 -15.71 3.15
C GLU A 188 16.99 -14.21 3.53
N TYR A 189 18.17 -13.66 3.87
CA TYR A 189 18.32 -12.26 4.20
C TYR A 189 17.94 -11.36 3.01
N TRP A 190 18.38 -11.70 1.81
CA TRP A 190 18.07 -10.95 0.58
C TRP A 190 16.57 -10.96 0.25
N ILE A 191 15.88 -12.09 0.44
CA ILE A 191 14.43 -12.18 0.26
C ILE A 191 13.70 -11.31 1.29
N ARG A 192 14.15 -11.34 2.55
CA ARG A 192 13.56 -10.54 3.63
C ARG A 192 13.70 -9.04 3.35
N ASP A 193 14.88 -8.60 2.94
CA ASP A 193 15.15 -7.21 2.57
C ASP A 193 14.24 -6.75 1.42
N LYS A 194 14.13 -7.57 0.36
CA LYS A 194 13.20 -7.28 -0.75
C LYS A 194 11.74 -7.17 -0.31
N ASN A 195 11.30 -8.05 0.58
CA ASN A 195 9.94 -7.99 1.11
C ASN A 195 9.72 -6.73 1.94
N GLN A 196 10.71 -6.30 2.72
CA GLN A 196 10.62 -5.05 3.50
C GLN A 196 10.54 -3.82 2.58
N ILE A 197 11.31 -3.79 1.49
CA ILE A 197 11.20 -2.75 0.46
C ILE A 197 9.79 -2.75 -0.14
N ALA A 198 9.26 -3.91 -0.53
CA ALA A 198 7.92 -4.02 -1.11
C ALA A 198 6.82 -3.51 -0.15
N VAL A 199 6.92 -3.82 1.14
CA VAL A 199 6.01 -3.30 2.17
C VAL A 199 6.13 -1.79 2.31
N SER A 200 7.35 -1.26 2.35
CA SER A 200 7.61 0.18 2.49
C SER A 200 7.10 0.96 1.27
N THR A 201 7.31 0.44 0.06
CA THR A 201 6.76 1.01 -1.18
C THR A 201 5.24 0.98 -1.18
N SER A 202 4.62 -0.11 -0.70
CA SER A 202 3.16 -0.19 -0.58
C SER A 202 2.61 0.86 0.38
N ASN A 203 3.28 1.07 1.52
CA ASN A 203 2.90 2.11 2.47
C ASN A 203 3.01 3.52 1.87
N PHE A 204 4.11 3.81 1.16
CA PHE A 204 4.29 5.10 0.47
C PHE A 204 3.20 5.36 -0.58
N ILE A 205 2.83 4.33 -1.37
CA ILE A 205 1.72 4.44 -2.34
C ILE A 205 0.39 4.71 -1.61
N ASN A 206 0.10 3.97 -0.54
CA ASN A 206 -1.13 4.16 0.24
C ASN A 206 -1.22 5.56 0.84
N GLU A 207 -0.12 6.07 1.41
CA GLU A 207 -0.05 7.44 1.93
C GLU A 207 -0.31 8.47 0.82
N ARG A 208 0.31 8.27 -0.35
CA ARG A 208 0.11 9.18 -1.48
C ARG A 208 -1.31 9.15 -2.04
N LEU A 209 -1.95 7.97 -2.07
CA LEU A 209 -3.36 7.85 -2.46
C LEU A 209 -4.28 8.57 -1.47
N GLY A 210 -4.07 8.41 -0.16
CA GLY A 210 -4.85 9.13 0.85
C GLY A 210 -4.73 10.65 0.75
N VAL A 211 -3.54 11.17 0.43
CA VAL A 211 -3.34 12.62 0.19
C VAL A 211 -4.12 13.06 -1.06
N ILE A 212 -4.06 12.32 -2.16
CA ILE A 212 -4.78 12.65 -3.40
C ILE A 212 -6.30 12.61 -3.20
N GLU A 213 -6.82 11.60 -2.48
CA GLU A 213 -8.24 11.50 -2.15
C GLU A 213 -8.71 12.68 -1.29
N SER A 214 -7.88 13.11 -0.32
CA SER A 214 -8.15 14.30 0.49
C SER A 214 -8.13 15.59 -0.35
N GLU A 215 -7.12 15.77 -1.21
CA GLU A 215 -7.03 16.93 -2.10
C GLU A 215 -8.23 17.00 -3.06
N LEU A 216 -8.66 15.89 -3.65
CA LEU A 216 -9.85 15.85 -4.51
C LEU A 216 -11.14 16.11 -3.74
N GLY A 217 -11.31 15.51 -2.56
CA GLY A 217 -12.48 15.73 -1.70
C GLY A 217 -12.61 17.21 -1.27
N ASN A 218 -11.48 17.86 -0.98
CA ASN A 218 -11.45 19.29 -0.67
C ASN A 218 -11.80 20.14 -1.89
N VAL A 219 -11.29 19.81 -3.09
CA VAL A 219 -11.62 20.53 -4.32
C VAL A 219 -13.12 20.44 -4.65
N ASP A 220 -13.73 19.27 -4.52
CA ASP A 220 -15.18 19.10 -4.76
C ASP A 220 -16.03 19.86 -3.72
N SER A 221 -15.61 19.86 -2.45
CA SER A 221 -16.23 20.64 -1.39
C SER A 221 -16.09 22.15 -1.63
N ASP A 222 -14.92 22.61 -2.07
CA ASP A 222 -14.64 24.01 -2.39
C ASP A 222 -15.47 24.47 -3.60
N ILE A 223 -15.60 23.64 -4.64
CA ILE A 223 -16.47 23.93 -5.79
C ILE A 223 -17.94 23.99 -5.36
N SER A 224 -18.39 23.04 -4.54
CA SER A 224 -19.78 23.00 -4.05
C SER A 224 -20.11 24.21 -3.17
N SER A 225 -19.24 24.54 -2.22
CA SER A 225 -19.39 25.70 -1.34
C SER A 225 -19.32 27.02 -2.12
N TYR A 226 -18.41 27.14 -3.10
CA TYR A 226 -18.34 28.30 -3.99
C TYR A 226 -19.64 28.50 -4.78
N LYS A 227 -20.18 27.44 -5.39
CA LYS A 227 -21.48 27.46 -6.11
C LYS A 227 -22.64 27.84 -5.18
N SER A 228 -22.66 27.29 -3.97
CA SER A 228 -23.70 27.57 -2.98
C SER A 228 -23.64 29.00 -2.43
N GLN A 229 -22.44 29.53 -2.12
CA GLN A 229 -22.28 30.90 -1.62
C GLN A 229 -22.62 31.95 -2.67
N HIS A 230 -22.20 31.73 -3.92
CA HIS A 230 -22.42 32.69 -5.00
C HIS A 230 -23.76 32.50 -5.71
N LEU A 231 -24.60 31.57 -5.20
CA LEU A 231 -25.92 31.25 -5.75
C LEU A 231 -25.89 31.11 -7.27
N ILE A 232 -24.80 30.57 -7.84
CA ILE A 232 -24.62 30.50 -9.29
C ILE A 232 -25.69 29.51 -9.77
N PRO A 233 -26.79 29.98 -10.37
CA PRO A 233 -27.84 29.09 -10.83
C PRO A 233 -27.22 28.29 -11.96
N ASP A 234 -27.73 27.08 -12.21
CA ASP A 234 -27.45 26.40 -13.46
C ASP A 234 -27.76 27.38 -14.60
N VAL A 235 -26.71 27.83 -15.31
CA VAL A 235 -26.80 28.89 -16.32
C VAL A 235 -27.82 28.50 -17.39
N SER A 236 -27.98 27.19 -17.63
CA SER A 236 -28.97 26.67 -18.56
C SER A 236 -30.42 26.82 -18.05
N ALA A 237 -30.64 26.60 -16.75
CA ALA A 237 -31.95 26.78 -16.11
C ALA A 237 -32.36 28.26 -16.05
N ALA A 238 -31.43 29.14 -15.66
CA ALA A 238 -31.66 30.59 -15.65
C ALA A 238 -31.98 31.14 -17.05
N SER A 239 -31.24 30.70 -18.07
CA SER A 239 -31.48 31.11 -19.46
C SER A 239 -32.85 30.63 -19.98
N SER A 240 -33.24 29.40 -19.64
CA SER A 240 -34.55 28.84 -20.02
C SER A 240 -35.70 29.59 -19.35
N MET A 241 -35.56 29.91 -18.06
CA MET A 241 -36.56 30.70 -17.31
C MET A 241 -36.70 32.11 -17.88
N TYR A 242 -35.58 32.78 -18.19
CA TYR A 242 -35.58 34.11 -18.80
C TYR A 242 -36.24 34.12 -20.18
N MET A 243 -35.94 33.12 -21.01
CA MET A 243 -36.57 32.98 -22.34
C MET A 243 -38.08 32.77 -22.24
N SER A 244 -38.54 31.92 -21.30
CA SER A 244 -39.96 31.70 -21.03
C SER A 244 -40.68 32.97 -20.56
N GLN A 245 -40.07 33.74 -19.65
CA GLN A 245 -40.65 35.01 -19.20
C GLN A 245 -40.73 36.03 -20.34
N ASN A 246 -39.68 36.14 -21.17
CA ASN A 246 -39.71 37.02 -22.33
C ASN A 246 -40.81 36.64 -23.34
N GLN A 247 -41.05 35.35 -23.53
CA GLN A 247 -42.14 34.88 -24.38
C GLN A 247 -43.52 35.26 -23.80
N GLN A 248 -43.72 35.10 -22.49
CA GLN A 248 -44.95 35.51 -21.80
C GLN A 248 -45.17 37.04 -21.88
N ILE A 249 -44.14 37.83 -21.64
CA ILE A 249 -44.20 39.30 -21.75
C ILE A 249 -44.53 39.71 -23.19
N SER A 250 -43.92 39.08 -24.18
CA SER A 250 -44.20 39.35 -25.59
C SER A 250 -45.65 39.06 -25.96
N GLN A 251 -46.22 37.97 -25.43
CA GLN A 251 -47.63 37.64 -25.61
C GLN A 251 -48.55 38.72 -24.99
N GLN A 252 -48.27 39.13 -23.75
CA GLN A 252 -49.03 40.19 -23.06
C GLN A 252 -48.97 41.53 -23.82
N ILE A 253 -47.81 41.90 -24.36
CA ILE A 253 -47.66 43.11 -25.20
C ILE A 253 -48.50 43.00 -26.46
N MET A 254 -48.53 41.84 -27.11
CA MET A 254 -49.34 41.61 -28.32
C MET A 254 -50.83 41.75 -28.01
N ASP A 255 -51.30 41.15 -26.91
CA ASP A 255 -52.69 41.22 -26.47
C ASP A 255 -53.11 42.67 -26.16
N LEU A 256 -52.28 43.42 -25.41
CA LEU A 256 -52.51 44.84 -25.14
C LEU A 256 -52.53 45.70 -26.41
N ARG A 257 -51.64 45.43 -27.38
CA ARG A 257 -51.64 46.14 -28.67
C ARG A 257 -52.90 45.88 -29.46
N ASN A 258 -53.42 44.65 -29.45
CA ASN A 258 -54.67 44.30 -30.11
C ASN A 258 -55.85 45.05 -29.46
N GLN A 259 -55.94 45.02 -28.13
CA GLN A 259 -56.96 45.76 -27.37
C GLN A 259 -56.90 47.27 -27.67
N LEU A 260 -55.70 47.85 -27.72
CA LEU A 260 -55.52 49.27 -28.04
C LEU A 260 -56.00 49.59 -29.46
N LYS A 261 -55.59 48.81 -30.46
CA LYS A 261 -56.01 49.02 -31.86
C LYS A 261 -57.52 48.93 -32.01
N GLN A 262 -58.17 47.95 -31.37
CA GLN A 262 -59.61 47.79 -31.41
C GLN A 262 -60.35 48.95 -30.71
N THR A 263 -59.83 49.40 -29.57
CA THR A 263 -60.38 50.56 -28.85
C THR A 263 -60.26 51.84 -29.70
N LEU A 264 -59.12 52.06 -30.36
CA LEU A 264 -58.93 53.19 -31.28
C LEU A 264 -59.84 53.09 -32.50
N TYR A 265 -60.07 51.88 -33.04
CA TYR A 265 -61.03 51.66 -34.12
C TYR A 265 -62.44 52.07 -33.71
N ILE A 266 -62.94 51.58 -32.56
CA ILE A 266 -64.25 51.99 -32.00
C ILE A 266 -64.30 53.51 -31.79
N LYS A 267 -63.26 54.10 -31.20
CA LYS A 267 -63.19 55.56 -30.96
C LYS A 267 -63.25 56.36 -32.26
N SER A 268 -62.49 55.95 -33.28
CA SER A 268 -62.47 56.62 -34.59
C SER A 268 -63.81 56.51 -35.30
N TYR A 269 -64.48 55.37 -35.16
CA TYR A 269 -65.80 55.12 -35.71
C TYR A 269 -66.85 56.05 -35.10
N LEU A 270 -66.89 56.15 -33.77
CA LEU A 270 -67.82 57.04 -33.05
C LEU A 270 -67.55 58.54 -33.31
N GLY A 271 -66.32 58.91 -33.68
CA GLY A 271 -65.93 60.29 -33.98
C GLY A 271 -66.25 60.76 -35.40
N ALA A 272 -66.50 59.84 -36.34
CA ALA A 272 -66.80 60.17 -37.73
C ALA A 272 -68.30 60.40 -37.92
N ALA A 273 -68.72 61.66 -37.85
CA ALA A 273 -70.13 62.09 -37.86
C ALA A 273 -70.98 61.70 -39.10
N SER A 274 -70.42 61.01 -40.11
CA SER A 274 -71.15 60.57 -41.31
C SER A 274 -71.36 59.05 -41.40
N ASP A 275 -70.93 58.24 -40.43
CA ASP A 275 -70.98 56.77 -40.52
C ASP A 275 -71.83 56.13 -39.40
N ASN A 276 -72.72 56.90 -38.77
CA ASN A 276 -73.59 56.50 -37.64
C ASN A 276 -74.66 55.43 -37.98
N GLU A 277 -74.59 54.80 -39.15
CA GLU A 277 -75.64 53.94 -39.71
C GLU A 277 -75.20 52.48 -39.89
N LYS A 278 -73.91 52.19 -39.67
CA LYS A 278 -73.36 50.82 -39.74
C LYS A 278 -73.22 50.23 -38.33
N MET A 279 -73.14 48.91 -38.27
CA MET A 279 -72.91 48.19 -37.02
C MET A 279 -71.43 48.20 -36.64
N LEU A 280 -71.18 48.28 -35.34
CA LEU A 280 -69.89 47.98 -34.74
C LEU A 280 -69.67 46.45 -34.66
N PRO A 281 -68.43 45.95 -34.77
CA PRO A 281 -68.15 44.52 -34.62
C PRO A 281 -68.49 44.01 -33.21
N MET A 282 -69.29 42.94 -33.10
CA MET A 282 -69.72 42.37 -31.79
C MET A 282 -68.61 41.62 -31.04
N ASN A 283 -67.49 41.28 -31.68
CA ASN A 283 -66.32 40.71 -31.02
C ASN A 283 -65.12 41.64 -31.20
N SER A 284 -65.20 42.81 -30.57
CA SER A 284 -64.19 43.85 -30.69
C SER A 284 -62.92 43.57 -29.88
N GLY A 285 -62.79 42.42 -29.20
CA GLY A 285 -61.62 42.04 -28.38
C GLY A 285 -61.31 42.97 -27.19
N VAL A 286 -62.16 43.97 -26.93
CA VAL A 286 -62.05 44.86 -25.78
C VAL A 286 -62.52 44.12 -24.53
N ALA A 287 -61.65 43.96 -23.53
CA ALA A 287 -61.92 43.18 -22.32
C ALA A 287 -62.92 43.84 -21.34
N ASN A 288 -63.36 45.07 -21.61
CA ASN A 288 -64.30 45.78 -20.75
C ASN A 288 -65.76 45.39 -21.08
N VAL A 289 -66.42 44.75 -20.11
CA VAL A 289 -67.79 44.21 -20.22
C VAL A 289 -68.83 45.32 -20.47
N ASP A 290 -68.66 46.50 -19.86
CA ASP A 290 -69.59 47.62 -20.03
C ASP A 290 -69.54 48.17 -21.47
N ILE A 291 -68.34 48.28 -22.04
CA ILE A 291 -68.14 48.70 -23.44
C ILE A 291 -68.77 47.67 -24.39
N GLN A 292 -68.63 46.37 -24.10
CA GLN A 292 -69.27 45.32 -24.91
C GLN A 292 -70.81 45.40 -24.85
N SER A 293 -71.37 45.66 -23.67
CA SER A 293 -72.82 45.88 -23.52
C SER A 293 -73.29 47.08 -24.33
N GLN A 294 -72.57 48.21 -24.23
CA GLN A 294 -72.90 49.43 -24.98
C GLN A 294 -72.81 49.25 -26.50
N ILE A 295 -71.83 48.49 -27.00
CA ILE A 295 -71.72 48.13 -28.43
C ILE A 295 -72.93 47.29 -28.87
N THR A 296 -73.35 46.35 -28.04
CA THR A 296 -74.51 45.48 -28.31
C THR A 296 -75.79 46.30 -28.39
N ASP A 297 -76.01 47.19 -27.42
CA ASP A 297 -77.16 48.09 -27.39
C ASP A 297 -77.17 49.05 -28.59
N TYR A 298 -76.02 49.64 -28.92
CA TYR A 298 -75.86 50.48 -30.11
C TYR A 298 -76.22 49.73 -31.39
N ASN A 299 -75.69 48.52 -31.58
CA ASN A 299 -76.00 47.71 -32.76
C ASN A 299 -77.48 47.32 -32.85
N ASN A 300 -78.12 47.04 -31.71
CA ASN A 300 -79.55 46.76 -31.65
C ASN A 300 -80.38 47.99 -32.08
N LEU A 301 -79.97 49.19 -31.65
CA LEU A 301 -80.63 50.44 -32.05
C LEU A 301 -80.43 50.75 -33.54
N VAL A 302 -79.21 50.55 -34.08
CA VAL A 302 -78.93 50.70 -35.52
C VAL A 302 -79.76 49.69 -36.34
N LEU A 303 -79.87 48.45 -35.88
CA LEU A 303 -80.75 47.43 -36.47
C LEU A 303 -82.20 47.87 -36.51
N GLN A 304 -82.70 48.38 -35.38
CA GLN A 304 -84.07 48.84 -35.26
C GLN A 304 -84.35 50.02 -36.19
N ARG A 305 -83.45 51.01 -36.24
CA ARG A 305 -83.51 52.13 -37.18
C ARG A 305 -83.51 51.65 -38.63
N ASN A 306 -82.57 50.79 -39.02
CA ASN A 306 -82.48 50.26 -40.37
C ASN A 306 -83.72 49.45 -40.76
N SER A 307 -84.32 48.71 -39.80
CA SER A 307 -85.59 48.01 -40.02
C SER A 307 -86.78 48.97 -40.18
N LEU A 308 -86.77 50.14 -39.52
CA LEU A 308 -87.82 51.15 -39.62
C LEU A 308 -87.70 51.93 -40.94
N LEU A 309 -86.48 52.28 -41.36
CA LEU A 309 -86.15 52.84 -42.68
C LEU A 309 -86.53 51.89 -43.82
N ALA A 310 -86.26 50.59 -43.69
CA ALA A 310 -86.66 49.62 -44.71
C ALA A 310 -88.19 49.51 -44.89
N LYS A 311 -88.98 49.96 -43.91
CA LYS A 311 -90.46 49.94 -43.91
C LYS A 311 -91.09 51.32 -44.10
N SER A 312 -90.30 52.38 -44.29
CA SER A 312 -90.78 53.77 -44.35
C SER A 312 -89.82 54.72 -45.08
N SER A 313 -90.35 55.69 -45.82
CA SER A 313 -89.57 56.77 -46.46
C SER A 313 -88.88 57.69 -45.41
N ASP A 314 -87.70 58.25 -45.77
CA ASP A 314 -86.78 59.13 -45.00
C ASP A 314 -87.40 60.39 -44.32
N LYS A 315 -88.72 60.57 -44.34
CA LYS A 315 -89.46 61.69 -43.71
C LYS A 315 -90.46 61.25 -42.64
N ASN A 316 -90.37 60.02 -42.13
CA ASN A 316 -91.27 59.56 -41.09
C ASN A 316 -90.75 59.96 -39.69
N PRO A 317 -91.54 60.65 -38.85
CA PRO A 317 -91.11 61.16 -37.54
C PRO A 317 -90.78 60.08 -36.48
N LEU A 318 -90.79 58.80 -36.86
CA LEU A 318 -90.40 57.65 -36.03
C LEU A 318 -89.04 57.04 -36.41
N VAL A 319 -88.33 57.63 -37.38
CA VAL A 319 -86.96 57.24 -37.82
C VAL A 319 -85.94 58.25 -37.33
#